data_AF-A0A968RJG3-F1
#
_entry.id   AF-A0A968RJG3-F1
#
_cell.length_a   1.000
_cell.length_b   1.000
_cell.length_c   1.000
_cell.angle_alpha   90.00
_cell.angle_beta   90.00
_cell.angle_gamma   90.00
#
_symmetry.space_group_name_H-M   'P 1'
#
loop_
_entity.id
_entity.type
_entity.pdbx_description
1 polymer ?
#
loop_
_entity_poly.entity_id
_entity_poly.type
_entity_poly.pdbx_seq_one_letter_code
_entity_poly.pdbx_strand_id
1 'polypeptide(L)'
;MKIKFITFLLLGVLAACQDLDTLSGITTDKKNVITTGSDLVSTLQSGYIFWWKGNHSEFPAVALGVAGDAYGLGRNFFGATQLGMEPRTAFQNSVGAATELRQLVEVPWYNNLTAVTTANDVLSAMDNNISIDQNGAQDQSVRAAAHLLRGLSWGYLGLIYNESALVNEKEDLNNPIPLVPYSDMTQAAVTELEQAIELATAVGDDFVHSYFNGLRLDKSQFVELCHAYAARFFITNAKELYQKIKLCSGRLFSSTRVKVYLMILRLSQMEVTGKATISTYLQKRVKGLFGQG
;
A
#
# COMPACT_ATOMS: atom_id res chain seq x y z
N MET A 1 -54.92 -25.79 -36.67
CA MET A 1 -54.06 -26.05 -35.48
C MET A 1 -52.72 -25.29 -35.47
N LYS A 2 -52.50 -24.29 -36.34
CA LYS A 2 -51.27 -23.45 -36.34
C LYS A 2 -51.48 -22.02 -35.82
N ILE A 3 -52.72 -21.52 -35.86
CA ILE A 3 -53.07 -20.16 -35.40
C ILE A 3 -53.11 -20.06 -33.86
N LYS A 4 -53.49 -21.13 -33.15
CA LYS A 4 -53.55 -21.14 -31.68
C LYS A 4 -52.16 -21.15 -31.00
N PHE A 5 -51.12 -21.61 -31.69
CA PHE A 5 -49.75 -21.61 -31.15
C PHE A 5 -49.10 -20.22 -31.22
N ILE A 6 -49.46 -19.41 -32.23
CA ILE A 6 -48.91 -18.05 -32.41
C ILE A 6 -49.48 -17.10 -31.35
N THR A 7 -50.75 -17.27 -30.96
CA THR A 7 -51.37 -16.43 -29.92
C THR A 7 -50.82 -16.69 -28.52
N PHE A 8 -50.38 -17.93 -28.23
CA PHE A 8 -49.77 -18.26 -26.93
C PHE A 8 -48.30 -17.78 -26.84
N LEU A 9 -47.59 -17.74 -27.97
CA LEU A 9 -46.21 -17.22 -28.04
C LEU A 9 -46.16 -15.68 -27.93
N LEU A 10 -47.17 -14.97 -28.45
CA LEU A 10 -47.23 -13.50 -28.38
C LEU A 10 -47.63 -12.97 -26.98
N LEU A 11 -48.35 -13.75 -26.18
CA LEU A 11 -48.72 -13.38 -24.80
C LEU A 11 -47.57 -13.55 -23.80
N GLY A 12 -46.57 -14.38 -24.09
CA GLY A 12 -45.38 -14.57 -23.23
C GLY A 12 -44.38 -13.41 -23.28
N VAL A 13 -44.35 -12.64 -24.38
CA VAL A 13 -43.41 -11.52 -24.56
C VAL A 13 -43.83 -10.27 -23.77
N LEU A 14 -45.13 -10.12 -23.47
CA LEU A 14 -45.64 -8.99 -22.68
C LEU A 14 -45.58 -9.22 -21.16
N ALA A 15 -45.32 -10.45 -20.71
CA ALA A 15 -45.13 -10.79 -19.30
C ALA A 15 -43.65 -10.94 -18.88
N ALA A 16 -42.72 -10.78 -19.83
CA ALA A 16 -41.27 -10.81 -19.56
C ALA A 16 -40.70 -9.45 -19.13
N CYS A 17 -41.50 -8.38 -19.18
CA CYS A 17 -41.19 -7.08 -18.59
C CYS A 17 -41.69 -7.08 -17.13
N GLN A 18 -41.12 -7.95 -16.29
CA GLN A 18 -41.11 -7.62 -14.87
C GLN A 18 -40.17 -6.43 -14.73
N ASP A 19 -40.69 -5.31 -14.25
CA ASP A 19 -39.84 -4.25 -13.72
C ASP A 19 -38.95 -4.88 -12.65
N LEU A 20 -37.64 -4.88 -12.91
CA LEU A 20 -36.63 -5.18 -11.91
C LEU A 20 -36.58 -3.99 -10.93
N ASP A 21 -37.61 -3.87 -10.10
CA ASP A 21 -37.64 -2.96 -8.96
C ASP A 21 -36.81 -3.54 -7.78
N THR A 22 -35.73 -4.24 -8.10
CA THR A 22 -34.71 -4.67 -7.14
C THR A 22 -33.50 -3.74 -7.12
N LEU A 23 -33.53 -2.64 -7.88
CA LEU A 23 -32.47 -1.62 -7.87
C LEU A 23 -32.79 -0.41 -6.98
N SER A 24 -34.02 -0.29 -6.45
CA SER A 24 -34.43 0.79 -5.53
C SER A 24 -33.80 0.71 -4.12
N GLY A 25 -32.82 -0.20 -3.93
CA GLY A 25 -31.93 -0.26 -2.77
C GLY A 25 -30.47 -0.61 -3.09
N ILE A 26 -30.05 -0.70 -4.36
CA ILE A 26 -28.65 -0.98 -4.77
C ILE A 26 -28.00 0.21 -5.47
N THR A 27 -28.69 1.34 -5.60
CA THR A 27 -27.96 2.60 -5.49
C THR A 27 -27.45 2.65 -4.06
N THR A 28 -26.21 2.21 -3.85
CA THR A 28 -25.41 2.71 -2.74
C THR A 28 -25.29 4.22 -2.97
N ASP A 29 -26.38 4.95 -2.66
CA ASP A 29 -26.25 6.30 -2.15
C ASP A 29 -25.13 6.22 -1.12
N LYS A 30 -24.27 7.24 -1.09
CA LYS A 30 -23.13 7.41 -0.17
C LYS A 30 -23.54 7.42 1.33
N LYS A 31 -24.62 6.75 1.69
CA LYS A 31 -25.04 6.39 3.03
C LYS A 31 -23.98 5.43 3.57
N ASN A 32 -23.21 5.95 4.51
CA ASN A 32 -22.03 5.34 5.12
C ASN A 32 -22.16 3.82 5.29
N VAL A 33 -21.27 3.08 4.63
CA VAL A 33 -21.13 1.61 4.80
C VAL A 33 -20.69 1.28 6.25
N ILE A 34 -20.08 2.26 6.93
CA ILE A 34 -19.66 2.16 8.31
C ILE A 34 -20.64 2.97 9.18
N THR A 35 -21.44 2.26 9.97
CA THR A 35 -22.45 2.88 10.86
C THR A 35 -22.28 2.52 12.33
N THR A 36 -21.49 1.49 12.61
CA THR A 36 -21.24 0.96 13.95
C THR A 36 -19.75 0.67 14.15
N GLY A 37 -19.31 0.53 15.42
CA GLY A 37 -17.93 0.15 15.72
C GLY A 37 -17.52 -1.19 15.11
N SER A 38 -18.43 -2.18 15.02
CA SER A 38 -18.14 -3.46 14.36
C SER A 38 -17.86 -3.31 12.87
N ASP A 39 -18.49 -2.34 12.20
CA ASP A 39 -18.27 -2.09 10.77
C ASP A 39 -16.86 -1.58 10.50
N LEU A 40 -16.23 -0.87 11.45
CA LEU A 40 -14.83 -0.43 11.34
C LEU A 40 -13.90 -1.63 11.16
N VAL A 41 -14.08 -2.67 11.97
CA VAL A 41 -13.21 -3.85 11.98
C VAL A 41 -13.37 -4.66 10.69
N SER A 42 -14.61 -4.95 10.28
CA SER A 42 -14.88 -5.75 9.08
C SER A 42 -14.48 -5.03 7.79
N THR A 43 -14.69 -3.71 7.75
CA THR A 43 -14.28 -2.87 6.62
C THR A 43 -12.76 -2.83 6.52
N LEU A 44 -12.05 -2.58 7.63
CA LEU A 44 -10.59 -2.52 7.63
C LEU A 44 -9.97 -3.87 7.26
N GLN A 45 -10.55 -4.99 7.73
CA GLN A 45 -10.11 -6.34 7.36
C GLN A 45 -10.19 -6.58 5.84
N SER A 46 -11.22 -6.07 5.18
CA SER A 46 -11.34 -6.13 3.72
C SER A 46 -10.23 -5.34 3.03
N GLY A 47 -9.87 -4.18 3.57
CA GLY A 47 -8.74 -3.37 3.08
C GLY A 47 -7.40 -4.12 3.13
N TYR A 48 -7.13 -4.84 4.22
CA TYR A 48 -5.94 -5.70 4.33
C TYR A 48 -5.93 -6.85 3.30
N ILE A 49 -7.09 -7.40 2.94
CA ILE A 49 -7.20 -8.41 1.88
C ILE A 49 -6.86 -7.79 0.52
N PHE A 50 -7.32 -6.58 0.22
CA PHE A 50 -6.96 -5.88 -1.01
C PHE A 50 -5.46 -5.61 -1.05
N TRP A 51 -4.88 -5.02 0.00
CA TRP A 51 -3.43 -4.82 0.09
C TRP A 51 -2.65 -6.13 -0.13
N TRP A 52 -3.07 -7.23 0.50
CA TRP A 52 -2.42 -8.52 0.32
C TRP A 52 -2.47 -8.99 -1.14
N LYS A 53 -3.65 -8.96 -1.77
CA LYS A 53 -3.83 -9.31 -3.18
C LYS A 53 -3.04 -8.40 -4.12
N GLY A 54 -2.95 -7.11 -3.81
CA GLY A 54 -2.20 -6.15 -4.62
C GLY A 54 -0.72 -6.46 -4.72
N ASN A 55 -0.14 -7.06 -3.67
CA ASN A 55 1.32 -7.18 -3.57
C ASN A 55 1.81 -8.64 -3.59
N HIS A 56 0.96 -9.60 -3.22
CA HIS A 56 1.34 -11.00 -3.02
C HIS A 56 0.51 -11.97 -3.88
N SER A 57 -0.40 -11.46 -4.73
CA SER A 57 -1.05 -12.33 -5.73
C SER A 57 -0.05 -12.80 -6.79
N GLU A 58 -0.47 -13.80 -7.54
CA GLU A 58 0.32 -14.48 -8.55
C GLU A 58 0.91 -13.53 -9.60
N PHE A 59 0.20 -12.45 -9.98
CA PHE A 59 0.68 -11.49 -10.97
C PHE A 59 1.97 -10.76 -10.55
N PRO A 60 1.97 -9.93 -9.49
CA PRO A 60 3.17 -9.27 -9.02
C PRO A 60 4.19 -10.25 -8.45
N ALA A 61 3.78 -11.21 -7.62
CA ALA A 61 4.73 -12.05 -6.90
C ALA A 61 5.52 -12.95 -7.86
N VAL A 62 4.82 -13.65 -8.76
CA VAL A 62 5.49 -14.60 -9.67
C VAL A 62 6.37 -13.86 -10.67
N ALA A 63 5.81 -12.86 -11.35
CA ALA A 63 6.49 -12.16 -12.43
C ALA A 63 7.69 -11.34 -11.93
N LEU A 64 7.55 -10.62 -10.80
CA LEU A 64 8.67 -9.87 -10.23
C LEU A 64 9.74 -10.78 -9.61
N GLY A 65 9.37 -11.96 -9.11
CA GLY A 65 10.34 -12.94 -8.65
C GLY A 65 11.19 -13.51 -9.80
N VAL A 66 10.58 -13.79 -10.95
CA VAL A 66 11.33 -14.13 -12.18
C VAL A 66 12.17 -12.93 -12.65
N ALA A 67 11.62 -11.73 -12.63
CA ALA A 67 12.37 -10.53 -12.98
C ALA A 67 13.58 -10.31 -12.06
N GLY A 68 13.50 -10.73 -10.79
CA GLY A 68 14.60 -10.65 -9.83
C GLY A 68 15.54 -11.86 -9.85
N ASP A 69 15.40 -12.78 -10.81
CA ASP A 69 16.16 -14.03 -10.90
C ASP A 69 16.06 -14.92 -9.63
N ALA A 70 14.97 -14.78 -8.86
CA ALA A 70 14.73 -15.63 -7.69
C ALA A 70 14.38 -17.07 -8.08
N TYR A 71 13.76 -17.24 -9.25
CA TYR A 71 13.44 -18.52 -9.88
C TYR A 71 13.13 -18.30 -11.37
N GLY A 72 13.12 -19.38 -12.16
CA GLY A 72 12.74 -19.37 -13.57
C GLY A 72 11.38 -20.04 -13.84
N LEU A 73 10.77 -19.72 -14.98
CA LEU A 73 9.54 -20.36 -15.45
C LEU A 73 9.68 -20.79 -16.92
N GLY A 74 9.37 -22.05 -17.21
CA GLY A 74 9.48 -22.62 -18.55
C GLY A 74 8.33 -22.26 -19.52
N ARG A 75 7.28 -21.58 -19.03
CA ARG A 75 6.14 -21.11 -19.83
C ARG A 75 5.69 -19.73 -19.36
N ASN A 76 4.97 -19.01 -20.21
CA ASN A 76 4.43 -17.71 -19.85
C ASN A 76 3.19 -17.85 -18.98
N PHE A 77 3.40 -17.71 -17.67
CA PHE A 77 2.34 -17.52 -16.69
C PHE A 77 2.52 -16.13 -16.05
N PHE A 78 1.42 -15.40 -15.88
CA PHE A 78 1.40 -14.13 -15.15
C PHE A 78 2.33 -13.03 -15.71
N GLY A 79 2.68 -13.11 -17.00
CA GLY A 79 3.61 -12.17 -17.65
C GLY A 79 5.09 -12.44 -17.36
N ALA A 80 5.41 -13.53 -16.67
CA ALA A 80 6.76 -13.81 -16.18
C ALA A 80 7.78 -14.11 -17.30
N THR A 81 7.37 -14.67 -18.44
CA THR A 81 8.33 -14.99 -19.52
C THR A 81 8.98 -13.74 -20.08
N GLN A 82 8.23 -12.67 -20.33
CA GLN A 82 8.81 -11.44 -20.86
C GLN A 82 9.80 -10.81 -19.87
N LEU A 83 9.53 -10.88 -18.57
CA LEU A 83 10.40 -10.32 -17.55
C LEU A 83 11.66 -11.15 -17.27
N GLY A 84 11.61 -12.45 -17.54
CA GLY A 84 12.72 -13.40 -17.38
C GLY A 84 13.56 -13.64 -18.63
N MET A 85 13.23 -12.99 -19.75
CA MET A 85 14.03 -13.10 -20.96
C MET A 85 15.34 -12.32 -20.81
N GLU A 86 16.43 -12.93 -21.23
CA GLU A 86 17.73 -12.29 -21.34
C GLU A 86 18.22 -12.30 -22.81
N PRO A 87 18.60 -11.15 -23.39
CA PRO A 87 18.60 -9.80 -22.80
C PRO A 87 17.19 -9.26 -22.53
N ARG A 88 17.04 -8.52 -21.42
CA ARG A 88 15.76 -7.90 -21.06
C ARG A 88 15.26 -6.93 -22.11
N THR A 89 14.00 -7.10 -22.48
CA THR A 89 13.29 -6.17 -23.36
C THR A 89 12.58 -5.10 -22.53
N ALA A 90 12.30 -3.95 -23.17
CA ALA A 90 11.52 -2.91 -22.52
C ALA A 90 10.13 -3.43 -22.14
N PHE A 91 9.65 -3.04 -20.96
CA PHE A 91 8.29 -3.39 -20.53
C PHE A 91 7.26 -2.74 -21.47
N GLN A 92 6.30 -3.54 -21.95
CA GLN A 92 5.25 -3.05 -22.84
C GLN A 92 4.16 -2.32 -22.05
N ASN A 93 4.38 -1.03 -21.78
CA ASN A 93 3.40 -0.19 -21.09
C ASN A 93 2.36 0.38 -22.07
N SER A 94 1.45 -0.46 -22.57
CA SER A 94 0.37 -0.03 -23.44
C SER A 94 -0.90 -0.83 -23.22
N VAL A 95 -2.05 -0.22 -23.56
CA VAL A 95 -3.36 -0.89 -23.47
C VAL A 95 -3.48 -2.12 -24.36
N GLY A 96 -2.63 -2.23 -25.39
CA GLY A 96 -2.53 -3.37 -26.30
C GLY A 96 -1.56 -4.47 -25.85
N ALA A 97 -0.97 -4.36 -24.66
CA ALA A 97 -0.16 -5.43 -24.09
C ALA A 97 -1.00 -6.66 -23.74
N ALA A 98 -0.36 -7.83 -23.70
CA ALA A 98 -0.99 -9.06 -23.25
C ALA A 98 -1.62 -8.87 -21.87
N THR A 99 -2.78 -9.49 -21.64
CA THR A 99 -3.56 -9.30 -20.41
C THR A 99 -2.73 -9.57 -19.16
N GLU A 100 -1.87 -10.57 -19.17
CA GLU A 100 -1.05 -10.95 -18.03
C GLU A 100 0.00 -9.88 -17.68
N LEU A 101 0.55 -9.20 -18.69
CA LEU A 101 1.47 -8.07 -18.48
C LEU A 101 0.75 -6.84 -17.99
N ARG A 102 -0.48 -6.62 -18.44
CA ARG A 102 -1.33 -5.54 -17.91
C ARG A 102 -1.68 -5.81 -16.46
N GLN A 103 -2.07 -7.02 -16.11
CA GLN A 103 -2.43 -7.39 -14.74
C GLN A 103 -1.26 -7.21 -13.77
N LEU A 104 -0.01 -7.39 -14.20
CA LEU A 104 1.18 -7.09 -13.40
C LEU A 104 1.18 -5.65 -12.86
N VAL A 105 0.71 -4.68 -13.66
CA VAL A 105 0.65 -3.26 -13.28
C VAL A 105 -0.73 -2.81 -12.84
N GLU A 106 -1.81 -3.44 -13.27
CA GLU A 106 -3.17 -3.06 -12.85
C GLU A 106 -3.50 -3.61 -11.45
N VAL A 107 -3.09 -4.84 -11.14
CA VAL A 107 -3.44 -5.51 -9.87
C VAL A 107 -2.86 -4.79 -8.65
N PRO A 108 -1.56 -4.42 -8.59
CA PRO A 108 -1.04 -3.66 -7.46
C PRO A 108 -1.63 -2.25 -7.41
N TRP A 109 -1.87 -1.62 -8.55
CA TRP A 109 -2.42 -0.26 -8.63
C TRP A 109 -3.79 -0.19 -7.99
N TYR A 110 -4.76 -0.94 -8.53
CA TYR A 110 -6.14 -0.87 -8.06
C TYR A 110 -6.27 -1.36 -6.62
N ASN A 111 -5.63 -2.48 -6.28
CA ASN A 111 -5.79 -3.05 -4.94
C ASN A 111 -5.15 -2.20 -3.84
N ASN A 112 -3.96 -1.61 -4.06
CA ASN A 112 -3.37 -0.72 -3.06
C ASN A 112 -4.19 0.57 -2.93
N LEU A 113 -4.69 1.15 -4.04
CA LEU A 113 -5.57 2.32 -3.94
C LEU A 113 -6.90 1.99 -3.25
N THR A 114 -7.49 0.83 -3.48
CA THR A 114 -8.66 0.37 -2.73
C THR A 114 -8.35 0.23 -1.25
N ALA A 115 -7.20 -0.35 -0.88
CA ALA A 115 -6.78 -0.45 0.51
C ALA A 115 -6.60 0.94 1.17
N VAL A 116 -6.04 1.91 0.44
CA VAL A 116 -5.95 3.32 0.89
C VAL A 116 -7.32 3.91 1.14
N THR A 117 -8.25 3.80 0.17
CA THR A 117 -9.59 4.36 0.34
C THR A 117 -10.35 3.69 1.48
N THR A 118 -10.19 2.37 1.66
CA THR A 118 -10.78 1.66 2.81
C THR A 118 -10.22 2.16 4.15
N ALA A 119 -8.91 2.40 4.24
CA ALA A 119 -8.32 2.99 5.44
C ALA A 119 -8.86 4.40 5.71
N ASN A 120 -9.01 5.21 4.65
CA ASN A 120 -9.58 6.55 4.74
C ASN A 120 -11.04 6.55 5.20
N ASP A 121 -11.86 5.65 4.68
CA ASP A 121 -13.27 5.51 5.07
C ASP A 121 -13.38 5.16 6.56
N VAL A 122 -12.52 4.26 7.05
CA VAL A 122 -12.45 3.90 8.47
C VAL A 122 -12.02 5.10 9.33
N LEU A 123 -10.93 5.78 8.97
CA LEU A 123 -10.45 6.96 9.70
C LEU A 123 -11.51 8.07 9.72
N SER A 124 -12.15 8.35 8.59
CA SER A 124 -13.24 9.32 8.47
C SER A 124 -14.44 8.96 9.33
N ALA A 125 -14.86 7.69 9.35
CA ALA A 125 -15.96 7.24 10.21
C ALA A 125 -15.63 7.43 11.69
N MET A 126 -14.41 7.14 12.11
CA MET A 126 -13.97 7.34 13.50
C MET A 126 -13.91 8.83 13.88
N ASP A 127 -13.50 9.69 12.96
CA ASP A 127 -13.52 11.14 13.16
C ASP A 127 -14.95 11.69 13.22
N ASN A 128 -15.91 10.98 12.63
CA ASN A 128 -17.35 11.24 12.74
C ASN A 128 -18.02 10.54 13.93
N ASN A 129 -17.25 10.19 14.97
CA ASN A 129 -17.71 9.60 16.24
C ASN A 129 -18.24 8.16 16.15
N ILE A 130 -17.96 7.42 15.07
CA ILE A 130 -18.17 5.96 15.08
C ILE A 130 -17.07 5.33 15.93
N SER A 131 -17.46 4.47 16.86
CA SER A 131 -16.57 4.00 17.92
C SER A 131 -16.96 2.61 18.40
N ILE A 132 -15.98 1.82 18.81
CA ILE A 132 -16.11 0.51 19.45
C ILE A 132 -16.19 0.68 20.97
N ASP A 133 -15.29 1.50 21.53
CA ASP A 133 -15.08 1.62 22.98
C ASP A 133 -14.85 3.06 23.46
N GLN A 134 -15.53 4.02 22.82
CA GLN A 134 -15.54 5.45 23.14
C GLN A 134 -14.15 6.10 23.12
N ASN A 135 -13.39 5.87 22.03
CA ASN A 135 -11.99 6.25 21.85
C ASN A 135 -11.01 5.53 22.81
N GLY A 136 -11.40 4.36 23.30
CA GLY A 136 -10.57 3.49 24.13
C GLY A 136 -9.49 2.75 23.33
N ALA A 137 -8.91 1.72 23.95
CA ALA A 137 -7.78 0.97 23.40
C ALA A 137 -8.12 0.27 22.07
N GLN A 138 -9.36 -0.20 21.89
CA GLN A 138 -9.76 -0.86 20.64
C GLN A 138 -9.83 0.16 19.50
N ASP A 139 -10.46 1.31 19.72
CA ASP A 139 -10.49 2.38 18.73
C ASP A 139 -9.08 2.85 18.33
N GLN A 140 -8.20 3.07 19.31
CA GLN A 140 -6.81 3.45 18.99
C GLN A 140 -6.06 2.35 18.23
N SER A 141 -6.34 1.07 18.53
CA SER A 141 -5.78 -0.06 17.78
C SER A 141 -6.29 -0.10 16.33
N VAL A 142 -7.58 0.20 16.09
CA VAL A 142 -8.14 0.34 14.74
C VAL A 142 -7.49 1.51 13.99
N ARG A 143 -7.35 2.67 14.63
CA ARG A 143 -6.68 3.86 14.03
C ARG A 143 -5.25 3.53 13.64
N ALA A 144 -4.47 2.91 14.53
CA ALA A 144 -3.11 2.48 14.24
C ALA A 144 -3.06 1.49 13.06
N ALA A 145 -3.98 0.53 13.02
CA ALA A 145 -4.06 -0.44 11.93
C ALA A 145 -4.47 0.20 10.59
N ALA A 146 -5.30 1.24 10.59
CA ALA A 146 -5.67 1.98 9.39
C ALA A 146 -4.48 2.79 8.85
N HIS A 147 -3.72 3.47 9.71
CA HIS A 147 -2.46 4.13 9.35
C HIS A 147 -1.44 3.13 8.80
N LEU A 148 -1.28 1.96 9.43
CA LEU A 148 -0.43 0.89 8.89
C LEU A 148 -0.88 0.49 7.48
N LEU A 149 -2.17 0.23 7.26
CA LEU A 149 -2.67 -0.19 5.95
C LEU A 149 -2.38 0.84 4.86
N ARG A 150 -2.60 2.12 5.16
CA ARG A 150 -2.34 3.23 4.24
C ARG A 150 -0.85 3.39 3.95
N GLY A 151 -0.03 3.35 4.99
CA GLY A 151 1.44 3.39 4.87
C GLY A 151 2.00 2.23 4.03
N LEU A 152 1.55 1.01 4.28
CA LEU A 152 1.92 -0.16 3.47
C LEU A 152 1.53 0.04 2.00
N SER A 153 0.32 0.49 1.75
CA SER A 153 -0.23 0.63 0.39
C SER A 153 0.51 1.70 -0.41
N TRP A 154 0.74 2.88 0.16
CA TRP A 154 1.55 3.92 -0.49
C TRP A 154 3.01 3.52 -0.65
N GLY A 155 3.57 2.81 0.33
CA GLY A 155 4.94 2.32 0.23
C GLY A 155 5.11 1.38 -0.96
N TYR A 156 4.21 0.41 -1.14
CA TYR A 156 4.25 -0.49 -2.29
C TYR A 156 3.97 0.21 -3.62
N LEU A 157 3.04 1.15 -3.67
CA LEU A 157 2.82 1.96 -4.87
C LEU A 157 4.09 2.74 -5.24
N GLY A 158 4.80 3.31 -4.27
CA GLY A 158 6.08 3.99 -4.49
C GLY A 158 7.26 3.04 -4.83
N LEU A 159 7.13 1.73 -4.62
CA LEU A 159 8.12 0.75 -5.08
C LEU A 159 7.89 0.31 -6.53
N ILE A 160 6.63 0.31 -6.98
CA ILE A 160 6.22 -0.29 -8.26
C ILE A 160 6.05 0.78 -9.35
N TYR A 161 5.59 1.98 -8.99
CA TYR A 161 5.25 3.05 -9.95
C TYR A 161 6.14 4.28 -9.73
N ASN A 162 6.32 5.06 -10.80
CA ASN A 162 7.04 6.33 -10.74
C ASN A 162 6.24 7.44 -10.05
N GLU A 163 4.92 7.37 -10.15
CA GLU A 163 3.98 8.33 -9.57
C GLU A 163 2.65 7.64 -9.22
N SER A 164 1.95 8.15 -8.22
CA SER A 164 0.58 7.74 -7.89
C SER A 164 -0.13 8.81 -7.06
N ALA A 165 -1.35 8.51 -6.63
CA ALA A 165 -2.19 9.41 -5.86
C ALA A 165 -1.96 9.25 -4.34
N LEU A 166 -1.68 10.36 -3.65
CA LEU A 166 -1.71 10.44 -2.19
C LEU A 166 -3.05 11.02 -1.75
N VAL A 167 -3.98 10.13 -1.39
CA VAL A 167 -5.36 10.49 -1.00
C VAL A 167 -5.56 10.18 0.47
N ASN A 168 -5.85 11.19 1.28
CA ASN A 168 -6.22 11.01 2.69
C ASN A 168 -7.74 11.16 2.89
N GLU A 169 -8.20 10.93 4.11
CA GLU A 169 -9.62 10.96 4.51
C GLU A 169 -10.28 12.34 4.43
N LYS A 170 -9.51 13.40 4.18
CA LYS A 170 -9.96 14.79 4.09
C LYS A 170 -10.00 15.32 2.66
N GLU A 171 -9.51 14.55 1.69
CA GLU A 171 -9.47 14.96 0.28
C GLU A 171 -10.85 14.92 -0.38
N ASP A 172 -11.14 15.90 -1.23
CA ASP A 172 -12.35 15.91 -2.07
C ASP A 172 -12.14 15.12 -3.37
N LEU A 173 -12.69 13.91 -3.40
CA LEU A 173 -12.60 13.01 -4.56
C LEU A 173 -13.45 13.44 -5.77
N ASN A 174 -14.21 14.54 -5.67
CA ASN A 174 -14.94 15.08 -6.82
C ASN A 174 -14.01 15.89 -7.76
N ASN A 175 -12.79 16.20 -7.33
CA ASN A 175 -11.79 16.88 -8.14
C ASN A 175 -10.70 15.91 -8.63
N PRO A 176 -10.03 16.22 -9.76
CA PRO A 176 -8.88 15.46 -10.20
C PRO A 176 -7.80 15.43 -9.12
N ILE A 177 -7.35 14.24 -8.76
CA ILE A 177 -6.31 14.03 -7.75
C ILE A 177 -4.95 14.11 -8.46
N PRO A 178 -4.06 15.04 -8.07
CA PRO A 178 -2.73 15.12 -8.65
C PRO A 178 -1.91 13.89 -8.30
N LEU A 179 -1.12 13.40 -9.26
CA LEU A 179 -0.13 12.36 -9.00
C LEU A 179 1.14 12.99 -8.44
N VAL A 180 1.75 12.31 -7.48
CA VAL A 180 3.01 12.71 -6.86
C VAL A 180 4.09 11.69 -7.19
N PRO A 181 5.37 12.09 -7.23
CA PRO A 181 6.46 11.16 -7.48
C PRO A 181 6.60 10.13 -6.35
N TYR A 182 7.14 8.96 -6.69
CA TYR A 182 7.35 7.84 -5.78
C TYR A 182 8.15 8.19 -4.51
N SER A 183 9.03 9.20 -4.58
CA SER A 183 9.79 9.69 -3.43
C SER A 183 8.88 10.27 -2.36
N ASP A 184 7.89 11.04 -2.78
CA ASP A 184 6.94 11.69 -1.89
C ASP A 184 5.96 10.64 -1.33
N MET A 185 5.62 9.66 -2.14
CA MET A 185 4.81 8.52 -1.72
C MET A 185 5.47 7.66 -0.64
N THR A 186 6.72 7.27 -0.85
CA THR A 186 7.46 6.46 0.13
C THR A 186 7.76 7.25 1.39
N GLN A 187 7.94 8.57 1.31
CA GLN A 187 8.05 9.44 2.47
C GLN A 187 6.72 9.51 3.25
N ALA A 188 5.59 9.71 2.56
CA ALA A 188 4.26 9.68 3.18
C ALA A 188 3.97 8.32 3.83
N ALA A 189 4.37 7.23 3.17
CA ALA A 189 4.27 5.88 3.73
C ALA A 189 5.02 5.74 5.06
N VAL A 190 6.24 6.26 5.15
CA VAL A 190 7.01 6.25 6.42
C VAL A 190 6.29 7.06 7.49
N THR A 191 5.78 8.24 7.17
CA THR A 191 5.02 9.07 8.13
C THR A 191 3.79 8.34 8.68
N GLU A 192 3.05 7.63 7.84
CA GLU A 192 1.89 6.83 8.27
C GLU A 192 2.29 5.67 9.19
N LEU A 193 3.42 5.01 8.90
CA LEU A 193 3.95 3.95 9.75
C LEU A 193 4.42 4.49 11.10
N GLU A 194 5.01 5.68 11.14
CA GLU A 194 5.38 6.37 12.39
C GLU A 194 4.13 6.72 13.21
N GLN A 195 3.07 7.25 12.57
CA GLN A 195 1.80 7.53 13.24
C GLN A 195 1.16 6.26 13.83
N ALA A 196 1.24 5.15 13.12
CA ALA A 196 0.77 3.85 13.60
C ALA A 196 1.56 3.38 14.84
N ILE A 197 2.89 3.55 14.83
CA ILE A 197 3.77 3.23 15.97
C ILE A 197 3.41 4.08 17.18
N GLU A 198 3.21 5.38 17.00
CA GLU A 198 2.86 6.31 18.08
C GLU A 198 1.56 5.90 18.76
N LEU A 199 0.51 5.61 17.97
CA LEU A 199 -0.78 5.16 18.48
C LEU A 199 -0.67 3.84 19.23
N ALA A 200 0.00 2.83 18.64
CA ALA A 200 0.19 1.54 19.28
C ALA A 200 0.98 1.65 20.60
N THR A 201 1.99 2.51 20.62
CA THR A 201 2.80 2.77 21.83
C THR A 201 2.00 3.46 22.92
N ALA A 202 1.13 4.41 22.55
CA ALA A 202 0.26 5.13 23.48
C ALA A 202 -0.79 4.22 24.13
N VAL A 203 -1.31 3.23 23.40
CA VAL A 203 -2.25 2.22 23.93
C VAL A 203 -1.55 1.29 24.93
N GLY A 204 -0.30 0.92 24.68
CA GLY A 204 0.43 0.04 25.59
C GLY A 204 0.05 -1.43 25.42
N ASP A 205 -0.11 -2.16 26.52
CA ASP A 205 -0.25 -3.63 26.50
C ASP A 205 -1.66 -4.09 26.09
N ASP A 206 -2.63 -3.18 26.10
CA ASP A 206 -3.98 -3.42 25.58
C ASP A 206 -4.05 -3.34 24.04
N PHE A 207 -2.94 -3.00 23.37
CA PHE A 207 -2.88 -2.89 21.92
C PHE A 207 -2.98 -4.26 21.24
N VAL A 208 -3.74 -4.29 20.16
CA VAL A 208 -3.97 -5.50 19.39
C VAL A 208 -4.06 -5.20 17.90
N HIS A 209 -3.30 -5.92 17.10
CA HIS A 209 -3.54 -6.00 15.65
C HIS A 209 -3.91 -7.43 15.25
N SER A 210 -5.02 -7.61 14.55
CA SER A 210 -5.51 -8.94 14.13
C SER A 210 -6.09 -8.93 12.72
N TYR A 211 -5.58 -8.06 11.85
CA TYR A 211 -6.09 -7.92 10.47
C TYR A 211 -5.36 -8.84 9.48
N PHE A 212 -4.29 -9.48 9.91
CA PHE A 212 -3.65 -10.56 9.14
C PHE A 212 -4.31 -11.89 9.46
N ASN A 213 -4.67 -12.64 8.42
CA ASN A 213 -5.38 -13.91 8.60
C ASN A 213 -4.56 -14.89 9.44
N GLY A 214 -5.12 -15.30 10.58
CA GLY A 214 -4.49 -16.25 11.51
C GLY A 214 -3.28 -15.69 12.27
N LEU A 215 -2.97 -14.40 12.13
CA LEU A 215 -1.84 -13.76 12.81
C LEU A 215 -2.34 -12.57 13.62
N ARG A 216 -2.12 -12.66 14.93
CA ARG A 216 -2.36 -11.59 15.88
C ARG A 216 -1.02 -11.05 16.35
N LEU A 217 -0.83 -9.74 16.27
CA LEU A 217 0.35 -9.05 16.74
C LEU A 217 0.05 -8.27 18.01
N ASP A 218 0.92 -8.40 18.99
CA ASP A 218 0.98 -7.46 20.11
C ASP A 218 1.68 -6.15 19.69
N LYS A 219 1.74 -5.18 20.62
CA LYS A 219 2.39 -3.88 20.41
C LYS A 219 3.82 -4.02 19.91
N SER A 220 4.61 -4.89 20.54
CA SER A 220 6.04 -5.01 20.23
C SER A 220 6.26 -5.53 18.83
N GLN A 221 5.52 -6.57 18.44
CA GLN A 221 5.56 -7.18 17.13
C GLN A 221 5.04 -6.22 16.04
N PHE A 222 3.98 -5.47 16.35
CA PHE A 222 3.44 -4.46 15.45
C PHE A 222 4.43 -3.32 15.20
N VAL A 223 5.06 -2.79 16.25
CA VAL A 223 6.08 -1.73 16.12
C VAL A 223 7.29 -2.21 15.32
N GLU A 224 7.75 -3.44 15.58
CA GLU A 224 8.83 -4.04 14.80
C GLU A 224 8.47 -4.19 13.32
N LEU A 225 7.24 -4.61 13.02
CA LEU A 225 6.74 -4.71 11.66
C LEU A 225 6.72 -3.34 10.96
N CYS A 226 6.19 -2.31 11.62
CA CYS A 226 6.16 -0.94 11.09
C CYS A 226 7.58 -0.43 10.80
N HIS A 227 8.55 -0.65 11.70
CA HIS A 227 9.94 -0.28 11.46
C HIS A 227 10.56 -1.03 10.28
N ALA A 228 10.29 -2.34 10.13
CA ALA A 228 10.79 -3.13 9.01
C ALA A 228 10.30 -2.59 7.66
N TYR A 229 9.01 -2.24 7.56
CA TYR A 229 8.46 -1.64 6.35
C TYR A 229 8.95 -0.21 6.12
N ALA A 230 9.07 0.61 7.16
CA ALA A 230 9.62 1.96 7.04
C ALA A 230 11.06 1.92 6.49
N ALA A 231 11.89 1.03 7.02
CA ALA A 231 13.25 0.82 6.51
C ALA A 231 13.24 0.37 5.04
N ARG A 232 12.35 -0.57 4.68
CA ARG A 232 12.20 -1.06 3.31
C ARG A 232 11.87 0.07 2.33
N PHE A 233 10.91 0.93 2.66
CA PHE A 233 10.50 2.03 1.79
C PHE A 233 11.52 3.17 1.76
N PHE A 234 12.26 3.39 2.85
CA PHE A 234 13.30 4.40 2.91
C PHE A 234 14.50 4.10 1.99
N ILE A 235 14.89 2.82 1.85
CA ILE A 235 16.04 2.41 1.02
C ILE A 235 15.87 2.83 -0.44
N THR A 236 14.64 2.87 -0.95
CA THR A 236 14.35 3.27 -2.34
C THR A 236 14.78 4.71 -2.63
N ASN A 237 14.53 5.64 -1.71
CA ASN A 237 14.94 7.04 -1.83
C ASN A 237 16.46 7.20 -1.72
N ALA A 238 17.12 6.39 -0.88
CA ALA A 238 18.58 6.39 -0.77
C ALA A 238 19.27 5.91 -2.07
N LYS A 239 18.66 4.96 -2.80
CA LYS A 239 19.16 4.47 -4.08
C LYS A 239 19.12 5.56 -5.16
N GLU A 240 18.06 6.36 -5.19
CA GLU A 240 17.96 7.49 -6.12
C GLU A 240 19.03 8.54 -5.84
N LEU A 241 19.26 8.89 -4.56
CA LEU A 241 20.31 9.81 -4.17
C LEU A 241 21.68 9.32 -4.61
N TYR A 242 21.96 8.01 -4.45
CA TYR A 242 23.19 7.40 -4.93
C TYR A 242 23.33 7.44 -6.47
N GLN A 243 22.25 7.14 -7.21
CA GLN A 243 22.24 7.21 -8.69
C GLN A 243 22.46 8.64 -9.20
N LYS A 244 21.76 9.63 -8.62
CA LYS A 244 21.95 11.06 -8.92
C LYS A 244 23.38 11.50 -8.62
N ILE A 245 23.94 11.10 -7.47
CA ILE A 245 25.35 11.37 -7.14
C ILE A 245 26.30 10.71 -8.15
N LYS A 246 26.06 9.45 -8.55
CA LYS A 246 26.90 8.73 -9.52
C LYS A 246 26.88 9.35 -10.92
N LEU A 247 25.72 9.83 -11.36
CA LEU A 247 25.55 10.57 -12.62
C LEU A 247 26.22 11.94 -12.56
N CYS A 248 26.15 12.64 -11.42
CA CYS A 248 26.87 13.89 -11.19
C CYS A 248 28.39 13.70 -10.98
N SER A 249 28.83 12.54 -10.48
CA SER A 249 30.23 12.26 -10.12
C SER A 249 31.07 11.69 -11.27
N GLY A 250 30.68 11.93 -12.53
CA GLY A 250 31.61 11.82 -13.67
C GLY A 250 32.87 12.68 -13.52
N ARG A 251 32.90 13.59 -12.53
CA ARG A 251 34.10 14.26 -12.01
C ARG A 251 34.06 14.32 -10.47
N LEU A 252 35.19 13.95 -9.85
CA LEU A 252 35.60 14.19 -8.45
C LEU A 252 34.98 13.33 -7.32
N PHE A 253 35.54 12.13 -7.14
CA PHE A 253 35.63 11.45 -5.84
C PHE A 253 36.69 12.13 -4.95
N SER A 254 36.34 13.19 -4.21
CA SER A 254 37.21 13.67 -3.12
C SER A 254 36.51 14.38 -1.94
N SER A 255 35.19 14.50 -1.95
CA SER A 255 34.49 15.27 -0.91
C SER A 255 33.99 14.40 0.25
N THR A 256 34.17 14.92 1.46
CA THR A 256 33.79 14.44 2.81
C THR A 256 32.39 13.81 2.91
N ARG A 257 31.49 14.08 1.97
CA ARG A 257 30.14 13.49 1.88
C ARG A 257 30.14 11.99 1.59
N VAL A 258 31.17 11.46 0.91
CA VAL A 258 31.32 10.00 0.68
C VAL A 258 31.61 9.24 1.98
N LYS A 259 32.22 9.90 2.99
CA LYS A 259 32.48 9.29 4.30
C LYS A 259 31.19 9.09 5.11
N VAL A 260 30.19 9.97 4.95
CA VAL A 260 28.87 9.82 5.58
C VAL A 260 28.14 8.62 4.97
N TYR A 261 28.25 8.42 3.65
CA TYR A 261 27.63 7.30 2.94
C TYR A 261 28.23 5.93 3.34
N LEU A 262 29.55 5.83 3.45
CA LEU A 262 30.23 4.62 3.95
C LEU A 262 29.91 4.34 5.43
N MET A 263 29.64 5.38 6.22
CA MET A 263 29.24 5.24 7.62
C MET A 263 27.80 4.72 7.75
N ILE A 264 26.86 5.20 6.93
CA ILE A 264 25.47 4.72 6.91
C ILE A 264 25.40 3.27 6.40
N LEU A 265 26.14 2.93 5.34
CA LEU A 265 26.24 1.55 4.84
C LEU A 265 26.94 0.59 5.83
N ARG A 266 27.91 1.06 6.62
CA ARG A 266 28.48 0.26 7.72
C ARG A 266 27.50 0.08 8.87
N LEU A 267 26.68 1.08 9.18
CA LEU A 267 25.68 1.00 10.26
C LEU A 267 24.54 0.04 9.90
N SER A 268 24.08 0.00 8.65
CA SER A 268 23.07 -0.98 8.21
C SER A 268 23.60 -2.42 8.22
N GLN A 269 24.91 -2.62 8.09
CA GLN A 269 25.53 -3.94 8.27
C GLN A 269 25.84 -4.30 9.73
N MET A 270 25.82 -3.34 10.65
CA MET A 270 26.05 -3.57 12.09
C MET A 270 24.76 -3.92 12.87
N GLU A 271 23.57 -3.69 12.32
CA GLU A 271 22.30 -4.06 12.96
C GLU A 271 22.04 -5.58 13.02
N VAL A 272 22.85 -6.40 12.32
CA VAL A 272 22.86 -7.87 12.49
C VAL A 272 23.42 -8.29 13.87
N THR A 273 24.02 -7.37 14.63
CA THR A 273 24.50 -7.61 15.99
C THR A 273 23.83 -6.65 16.96
N GLY A 274 22.61 -7.00 17.39
CA GLY A 274 21.73 -6.16 18.18
C GLY A 274 22.41 -5.43 19.35
N LYS A 275 22.25 -4.10 19.37
CA LYS A 275 22.33 -3.24 20.56
C LYS A 275 21.67 -1.89 20.29
N ALA A 276 20.52 -1.69 20.92
CA ALA A 276 19.72 -0.46 20.88
C ALA A 276 20.39 0.66 21.68
N THR A 277 21.06 1.62 21.04
CA THR A 277 21.33 2.97 21.62
C THR A 277 21.73 3.98 20.52
N ILE A 278 20.89 4.24 19.52
CA ILE A 278 21.27 5.12 18.38
C ILE A 278 20.62 6.51 18.43
N SER A 279 19.49 6.69 19.12
CA SER A 279 18.71 7.93 19.10
C SER A 279 19.47 9.17 19.65
N THR A 280 20.21 9.03 20.76
CA THR A 280 20.91 10.17 21.38
C THR A 280 22.24 10.53 20.69
N TYR A 281 22.86 9.58 19.98
CA TYR A 281 24.13 9.81 19.29
C TYR A 281 23.94 10.53 17.95
N LEU A 282 22.83 10.26 17.25
CA LEU A 282 22.46 10.92 16.00
C LEU A 282 22.11 12.41 16.21
N GLN A 283 21.34 12.75 17.24
CA GLN A 283 20.99 14.15 17.52
C GLN A 283 22.20 15.02 17.89
N LYS A 284 23.19 14.47 18.61
CA LYS A 284 24.40 15.21 19.02
C LYS A 284 25.38 15.46 17.86
N ARG A 285 25.50 14.54 16.89
CA ARG A 285 26.43 14.69 15.77
C ARG A 285 25.87 15.50 14.60
N VAL A 286 24.56 15.45 14.35
CA VAL A 286 23.93 16.30 13.32
C VAL A 286 24.05 17.78 13.70
N LYS A 287 23.86 18.15 14.98
CA LYS A 287 24.10 19.52 15.47
C LYS A 287 25.56 20.00 15.35
N GLY A 288 26.54 19.10 15.43
CA GLY A 288 27.97 19.44 15.29
C GLY A 288 28.46 19.60 13.86
N LEU A 289 27.71 19.14 12.85
CA LEU A 289 28.11 19.18 11.44
C LEU A 289 27.46 20.32 10.63
N PHE A 290 26.42 20.96 11.18
CA PHE A 290 25.72 22.11 10.57
C PHE A 290 25.87 23.41 11.38
N GLY A 291 26.77 23.46 12.37
CA GLY A 291 27.04 24.63 13.19
C GLY A 291 28.48 25.13 13.02
N GLN A 292 28.59 26.40 12.59
CA GLN A 292 29.79 27.20 12.29
C GLN A 292 30.43 26.96 10.92
N GLY A 293 30.21 27.94 10.04
CA GLY A 293 30.64 28.03 8.66
C GLY A 293 29.64 28.85 7.87
#